data_AF-A0A504XKX5-F1
#
_entry.id   AF-A0A504XKX5-F1
#
_cell.length_a   1.000
_cell.length_b   1.000
_cell.length_c   1.000
_cell.angle_alpha   90.00
_cell.angle_beta   90.00
_cell.angle_gamma   90.00
#
_symmetry.space_group_name_H-M   'P 1'
#
loop_
_entity.id
_entity.type
_entity.pdbx_description
1 polymer ?
#
loop_
_entity_poly.entity_id
_entity_poly.type
_entity_poly.pdbx_seq_one_letter_code
_entity_poly.pdbx_strand_id
1 'polypeptide(L)'
;MNVPGVNKGPNVAAASPRMVAMGSRRRALPRKMNYLLPITLLFAVGGIAYTFKWNSDRQKNGGGVCVDCARQREMVEEVYFNKKPPVQKGYRFTNTHTAAPPGVLMADLLSQLEQDFIAIQQADPSLADGSRLVYDREVPCELRAMRGGQSSAGSLEPMKVKVLTTGEERNLASLRVEVTTESDIFFHYTCIINDQGFLRLREDQNLVCEFSEFLMTLLKMFNRCIREPGRFIAALLLGDDGTANLEFVENLEYKLVSVLVLPFRASPPEVVREQAQYRYSAIRARLDLVTEQIKRASPARR
;
A
#
# COMPACT_ATOMS: atom_id res chain seq x y z
N MET A 1 55.53 65.35 -4.62
CA MET A 1 56.97 65.08 -4.86
C MET A 1 57.15 63.57 -5.05
N ASN A 2 58.12 63.20 -5.89
CA ASN A 2 58.32 61.95 -6.65
C ASN A 2 58.27 60.60 -5.90
N VAL A 3 57.85 59.56 -6.64
CA VAL A 3 58.15 58.11 -6.46
C VAL A 3 59.47 57.79 -7.21
N PRO A 4 60.28 56.74 -6.88
CA PRO A 4 59.96 55.33 -7.27
C PRO A 4 60.57 54.18 -6.42
N GLY A 5 60.04 52.95 -6.61
CA GLY A 5 60.69 51.67 -6.27
C GLY A 5 59.73 50.56 -5.79
N VAL A 6 58.85 50.01 -6.63
CA VAL A 6 59.00 48.77 -7.45
C VAL A 6 59.00 47.42 -6.68
N ASN A 7 57.86 46.71 -6.81
CA ASN A 7 57.60 45.26 -6.92
C ASN A 7 58.07 44.23 -5.87
N LYS A 8 57.11 43.48 -5.30
CA LYS A 8 56.73 42.09 -5.71
C LYS A 8 55.49 41.59 -4.93
N GLY A 9 54.68 40.75 -5.59
CA GLY A 9 53.32 40.34 -5.21
C GLY A 9 53.18 39.37 -4.02
N PRO A 10 52.00 38.74 -3.85
CA PRO A 10 51.57 38.17 -2.58
C PRO A 10 52.23 36.81 -2.29
N ASN A 11 52.96 36.73 -1.17
CA ASN A 11 53.43 35.48 -0.59
C ASN A 11 52.28 34.82 0.19
N VAL A 12 51.57 33.91 -0.47
CA VAL A 12 50.75 32.89 0.18
C VAL A 12 51.68 31.74 0.57
N ALA A 13 52.10 31.69 1.83
CA ALA A 13 52.87 30.55 2.35
C ALA A 13 52.56 30.33 3.83
N ALA A 14 51.38 29.77 4.10
CA ALA A 14 51.11 29.02 5.33
C ALA A 14 50.23 27.81 4.95
N ALA A 15 50.85 26.81 4.33
CA ALA A 15 50.24 25.51 4.09
C ALA A 15 51.24 24.40 4.42
N SER A 16 50.78 23.53 5.32
CA SER A 16 51.34 22.29 5.85
C SER A 16 52.35 21.53 4.96
N PRO A 17 53.47 21.03 5.52
CA PRO A 17 54.47 20.28 4.76
C PRO A 17 54.08 18.81 4.66
N ARG A 18 53.27 18.42 3.66
CA ARG A 18 53.15 17.00 3.29
C ARG A 18 52.59 16.71 1.90
N MET A 19 53.11 17.35 0.86
CA MET A 19 52.92 16.86 -0.51
C MET A 19 54.11 17.18 -1.41
N VAL A 20 55.07 16.24 -1.50
CA VAL A 20 55.92 16.07 -2.69
C VAL A 20 56.19 14.57 -2.84
N ALA A 21 56.17 14.12 -4.10
CA ALA A 21 56.48 12.77 -4.61
C ALA A 21 55.32 11.75 -4.69
N MET A 22 54.33 12.04 -5.54
CA MET A 22 53.72 10.97 -6.36
C MET A 22 54.20 11.13 -7.81
N GLY A 23 55.43 10.67 -8.06
CA GLY A 23 55.91 10.38 -9.40
C GLY A 23 55.18 9.14 -9.94
N SER A 24 54.63 9.27 -11.14
CA SER A 24 53.98 8.22 -11.93
C SER A 24 54.82 6.94 -12.02
N ARG A 25 54.59 5.98 -11.12
CA ARG A 25 55.03 4.59 -11.31
C ARG A 25 53.98 3.85 -12.14
N ARG A 26 54.08 3.94 -13.47
CA ARG A 26 53.49 2.92 -14.35
C ARG A 26 54.20 1.60 -14.07
N ARG A 27 53.58 0.73 -13.27
CA ARG A 27 54.06 -0.65 -13.11
C ARG A 27 53.77 -1.37 -14.43
N ALA A 28 54.82 -1.59 -15.21
CA ALA A 28 54.76 -2.48 -16.36
C ALA A 28 54.42 -3.89 -15.86
N LEU A 29 53.28 -4.42 -16.31
CA LEU A 29 52.85 -5.78 -16.00
C LEU A 29 53.78 -6.80 -16.68
N PRO A 30 54.16 -7.90 -16.01
CA PRO A 30 55.05 -8.90 -16.57
C PRO A 30 54.41 -9.56 -17.81
N ARG A 31 55.22 -9.78 -18.87
CA ARG A 31 54.80 -10.28 -20.21
C ARG A 31 53.87 -11.51 -20.21
N LYS A 32 53.90 -12.34 -19.17
CA LYS A 32 53.03 -13.53 -19.04
C LYS A 32 51.56 -13.21 -18.69
N MET A 33 51.26 -12.00 -18.20
CA MET A 33 49.89 -11.58 -17.84
C MET A 33 49.06 -11.13 -19.05
N ASN A 34 49.70 -10.83 -20.20
CA ASN A 34 49.01 -10.44 -21.42
C ASN A 34 48.21 -11.59 -22.07
N TYR A 35 48.51 -12.85 -21.72
CA TYR A 35 47.77 -14.01 -22.20
C TYR A 35 46.65 -14.46 -21.23
N LEU A 36 46.74 -14.11 -19.95
CA LEU A 36 45.72 -14.41 -18.94
C LEU A 36 44.50 -13.47 -19.03
N LEU A 37 44.73 -12.20 -19.38
CA LEU A 37 43.66 -11.22 -19.59
C LEU A 37 42.65 -11.63 -20.70
N PRO A 38 43.05 -12.02 -21.92
CA PRO A 38 42.09 -12.42 -22.94
C PRO A 38 41.37 -13.74 -22.59
N ILE A 39 42.03 -14.66 -21.89
CA ILE A 39 41.41 -15.92 -21.45
C ILE A 39 40.33 -15.66 -20.40
N THR A 40 40.63 -14.84 -19.39
CA THR A 40 39.64 -14.47 -18.36
C THR A 40 38.46 -13.68 -18.93
N LEU A 41 38.70 -12.81 -19.91
CA LEU A 41 37.64 -12.11 -20.65
C LEU A 41 36.76 -13.08 -21.45
N LEU A 42 37.34 -14.08 -22.10
CA LEU A 42 36.59 -15.12 -22.82
C LEU A 42 35.69 -15.94 -21.87
N PHE A 43 36.18 -16.30 -20.68
CA PHE A 43 35.36 -16.99 -19.69
C PHE A 43 34.27 -16.08 -19.09
N ALA A 44 34.55 -14.80 -18.86
CA ALA A 44 33.56 -13.86 -18.35
C ALA A 44 32.44 -13.59 -19.37
N VAL A 45 32.79 -13.34 -20.64
CA VAL A 45 31.81 -13.12 -21.72
C VAL A 45 31.05 -14.42 -22.03
N GLY A 46 31.74 -15.57 -22.05
CA GLY A 46 31.11 -16.88 -22.23
C GLY A 46 30.13 -17.22 -21.11
N GLY A 47 30.47 -16.93 -19.86
CA GLY A 47 29.59 -17.11 -18.71
C GLY A 47 28.34 -16.23 -18.78
N ILE A 48 28.51 -14.95 -19.13
CA ILE A 48 27.38 -14.02 -19.31
C ILE A 48 26.47 -14.50 -20.45
N ALA A 49 27.03 -14.86 -21.62
CA ALA A 49 26.26 -15.39 -22.73
C ALA A 49 25.52 -16.70 -22.39
N TYR A 50 26.16 -17.59 -21.60
CA TYR A 50 25.52 -18.81 -21.12
C TYR A 50 24.34 -18.49 -20.19
N THR A 51 24.47 -17.52 -19.28
CA THR A 51 23.35 -17.14 -18.39
C THR A 51 22.17 -16.53 -19.17
N PHE A 52 22.43 -15.72 -20.20
CA PHE A 52 21.37 -15.19 -21.07
C PHE A 52 20.70 -16.27 -21.90
N LYS A 53 21.49 -17.20 -22.47
CA LYS A 53 20.95 -18.35 -23.21
C LYS A 53 20.13 -19.26 -22.30
N TRP A 54 20.65 -19.59 -21.12
CA TRP A 54 19.96 -20.42 -20.13
C TRP A 54 18.65 -19.77 -19.67
N ASN A 55 18.62 -18.44 -19.47
CA ASN A 55 17.40 -17.72 -19.12
C ASN A 55 16.37 -17.73 -20.27
N SER A 56 16.82 -17.52 -21.52
CA SER A 56 15.98 -17.60 -22.72
C SER A 56 15.42 -19.01 -22.95
N ASP A 57 16.24 -20.05 -22.82
CA ASP A 57 15.82 -21.45 -23.03
C ASP A 57 14.84 -21.89 -21.93
N ARG A 58 14.95 -21.34 -20.72
CA ARG A 58 13.99 -21.58 -19.63
C ARG A 58 12.64 -20.89 -19.85
N GLN A 59 12.62 -19.71 -20.47
CA GLN A 59 11.37 -19.05 -20.89
C GLN A 59 10.67 -19.80 -22.02
N LYS A 60 11.42 -20.35 -22.99
CA LYS A 60 10.86 -21.11 -24.12
C LYS A 60 10.27 -22.47 -23.72
N ASN A 61 10.83 -23.11 -22.68
CA ASN A 61 10.41 -24.45 -22.22
C ASN A 61 9.38 -24.43 -21.08
N GLY A 62 8.67 -23.32 -20.85
CA GLY A 62 7.51 -23.27 -19.95
C GLY A 62 7.82 -23.45 -18.45
N GLY A 63 9.08 -23.34 -18.04
CA GLY A 63 9.54 -23.54 -16.65
C GLY A 63 9.96 -22.25 -15.92
N GLY A 64 9.59 -21.09 -16.45
CA GLY A 64 9.75 -19.79 -15.80
C GLY A 64 8.51 -19.44 -15.00
N VAL A 65 8.69 -18.95 -13.76
CA VAL A 65 7.63 -18.27 -13.02
C VAL A 65 7.16 -17.10 -13.90
N CYS A 66 5.94 -17.16 -14.41
CA CYS A 66 5.34 -16.08 -15.18
C CYS A 66 5.24 -14.83 -14.30
N VAL A 67 6.22 -13.92 -14.42
CA VAL A 67 6.16 -12.55 -13.91
C VAL A 67 5.61 -11.65 -15.01
N ASP A 68 4.48 -12.04 -15.61
CA ASP A 68 3.72 -11.17 -16.50
C ASP A 68 2.21 -11.43 -16.36
N CYS A 69 1.63 -10.59 -15.50
CA CYS A 69 0.55 -9.65 -15.83
C CYS A 69 -0.84 -10.16 -16.22
N ALA A 70 -1.06 -11.43 -16.61
CA ALA A 70 -2.42 -11.92 -16.90
C ALA A 70 -3.13 -12.40 -15.63
N ARG A 71 -2.51 -13.32 -14.88
CA ARG A 71 -3.11 -13.91 -13.66
C ARG A 71 -3.15 -12.93 -12.48
N GLN A 72 -2.17 -12.03 -12.38
CA GLN A 72 -2.21 -10.96 -11.38
C GLN A 72 -3.20 -9.85 -11.75
N ARG A 73 -3.44 -9.57 -13.04
CA ARG A 73 -4.56 -8.71 -13.44
C ARG A 73 -5.90 -9.37 -13.17
N GLU A 74 -6.06 -10.65 -13.46
CA GLU A 74 -7.28 -11.39 -13.11
C GLU A 74 -7.48 -11.43 -11.60
N MET A 75 -6.46 -11.71 -10.79
CA MET A 75 -6.60 -11.65 -9.32
C MET A 75 -6.87 -10.24 -8.80
N VAL A 76 -6.31 -9.19 -9.42
CA VAL A 76 -6.63 -7.80 -9.07
C VAL A 76 -8.05 -7.44 -9.54
N GLU A 77 -8.52 -7.92 -10.69
CA GLU A 77 -9.88 -7.71 -11.18
C GLU A 77 -10.93 -8.52 -10.39
N GLU A 78 -10.59 -9.72 -9.93
CA GLU A 78 -11.42 -10.55 -9.05
C GLU A 78 -11.54 -9.93 -7.65
N VAL A 79 -10.42 -9.47 -7.09
CA VAL A 79 -10.37 -8.93 -5.72
C VAL A 79 -10.91 -7.49 -5.64
N TYR A 80 -10.78 -6.67 -6.69
CA TYR A 80 -11.20 -5.27 -6.67
C TYR A 80 -12.46 -4.96 -7.51
N PHE A 81 -12.82 -5.77 -8.50
CA PHE A 81 -13.94 -5.46 -9.44
C PHE A 81 -15.07 -6.52 -9.48
N ASN A 82 -15.02 -7.56 -8.65
CA ASN A 82 -16.10 -8.54 -8.44
C ASN A 82 -16.71 -9.13 -9.73
N LYS A 83 -15.90 -9.34 -10.77
CA LYS A 83 -16.30 -10.07 -11.98
C LYS A 83 -16.13 -11.57 -11.73
N LYS A 84 -17.21 -12.34 -11.87
CA LYS A 84 -17.15 -13.81 -11.84
C LYS A 84 -16.41 -14.33 -13.08
N PRO A 85 -15.55 -15.35 -12.96
CA PRO A 85 -14.84 -15.92 -14.10
C PRO A 85 -15.83 -16.57 -15.10
N PRO A 86 -15.51 -16.57 -16.41
CA PRO A 86 -16.31 -17.29 -17.40
C PRO A 86 -16.26 -18.79 -17.10
N VAL A 87 -17.45 -19.39 -16.99
CA VAL A 87 -17.70 -20.81 -16.78
C VAL A 87 -16.84 -21.64 -17.74
N GLN A 88 -15.83 -22.34 -17.22
CA GLN A 88 -15.13 -23.36 -17.99
C GLN A 88 -16.10 -24.49 -18.31
N LYS A 89 -16.22 -24.80 -19.61
CA LYS A 89 -17.06 -25.89 -20.14
C LYS A 89 -16.69 -27.20 -19.45
N GLY A 90 -17.68 -27.78 -18.79
CA GLY A 90 -17.54 -28.97 -17.95
C GLY A 90 -17.03 -30.19 -18.72
N TYR A 91 -16.15 -30.94 -18.07
CA TYR A 91 -15.96 -32.35 -18.35
C TYR A 91 -17.19 -33.11 -17.86
N ARG A 92 -17.85 -33.80 -18.79
CA ARG A 92 -18.99 -34.68 -18.55
C ARG A 92 -18.51 -35.91 -17.78
N PHE A 93 -18.65 -35.91 -16.46
CA PHE A 93 -18.58 -37.13 -15.66
C PHE A 93 -19.97 -37.76 -15.56
N THR A 94 -20.04 -39.00 -16.03
CA THR A 94 -21.23 -39.86 -15.96
C THR A 94 -21.54 -40.21 -14.51
N ASN A 95 -22.83 -40.08 -14.16
CA ASN A 95 -23.42 -40.44 -12.87
C ASN A 95 -22.94 -41.80 -12.34
N THR A 96 -22.34 -41.78 -11.17
CA THR A 96 -22.43 -42.87 -10.19
C THR A 96 -22.69 -42.26 -8.81
N HIS A 97 -23.78 -42.69 -8.19
CA HIS A 97 -24.13 -42.37 -6.80
C HIS A 97 -23.06 -42.95 -5.86
N THR A 98 -22.07 -42.16 -5.49
CA THR A 98 -21.18 -42.45 -4.35
C THR A 98 -20.81 -41.15 -3.65
N ALA A 99 -20.81 -41.19 -2.32
CA ALA A 99 -20.67 -40.05 -1.41
C ALA A 99 -19.55 -39.07 -1.81
N ALA A 100 -19.85 -37.77 -1.74
CA ALA A 100 -18.91 -36.70 -2.09
C ALA A 100 -17.62 -36.80 -1.24
N PRO A 101 -16.44 -36.63 -1.86
CA PRO A 101 -15.18 -36.66 -1.13
C PRO A 101 -15.11 -35.50 -0.12
N PRO A 102 -14.45 -35.67 1.03
CA PRO A 102 -14.45 -34.71 2.14
C PRO A 102 -13.93 -33.31 1.78
N GLY A 103 -13.16 -33.17 0.70
CA GLY A 103 -12.68 -31.87 0.19
C GLY A 103 -13.76 -31.00 -0.46
N VAL A 104 -14.84 -31.59 -1.00
CA VAL A 104 -15.94 -30.84 -1.64
C VAL A 104 -16.83 -30.19 -0.56
N LEU A 105 -17.11 -30.91 0.53
CA LEU A 105 -17.92 -30.41 1.64
C LEU A 105 -17.31 -29.20 2.36
N MET A 106 -15.98 -29.14 2.48
CA MET A 106 -15.29 -28.00 3.11
C MET A 106 -15.29 -26.76 2.21
N ALA A 107 -15.11 -26.92 0.90
CA ALA A 107 -15.19 -25.82 -0.06
C ALA A 107 -16.60 -25.22 -0.10
N ASP A 108 -17.63 -26.06 -0.11
CA ASP A 108 -19.03 -25.61 -0.09
C ASP A 108 -19.35 -24.83 1.19
N LEU A 109 -18.85 -25.29 2.34
CA LEU A 109 -19.09 -24.68 3.65
C LEU A 109 -18.36 -23.33 3.82
N LEU A 110 -17.14 -23.22 3.30
CA LEU A 110 -16.43 -21.94 3.20
C LEU A 110 -17.15 -20.96 2.26
N SER A 111 -17.63 -21.45 1.11
CA SER A 111 -18.38 -20.60 0.17
C SER A 111 -19.68 -20.06 0.77
N GLN A 112 -20.35 -20.85 1.63
CA GLN A 112 -21.55 -20.44 2.33
C GLN A 112 -21.24 -19.38 3.41
N LEU A 113 -20.17 -19.57 4.19
CA LEU A 113 -19.70 -18.56 5.14
C LEU A 113 -19.33 -17.23 4.46
N GLU A 114 -18.69 -17.29 3.30
CA GLU A 114 -18.36 -16.10 2.52
C GLU A 114 -19.63 -15.36 2.08
N GLN A 115 -20.65 -16.07 1.62
CA GLN A 115 -21.94 -15.47 1.26
C GLN A 115 -22.64 -14.82 2.46
N ASP A 116 -22.63 -15.49 3.62
CA ASP A 116 -23.21 -14.94 4.84
C ASP A 116 -22.48 -13.67 5.30
N PHE A 117 -21.14 -13.64 5.18
CA PHE A 117 -20.36 -12.44 5.49
C PHE A 117 -20.62 -11.29 4.52
N ILE A 118 -20.80 -11.58 3.23
CA ILE A 118 -21.21 -10.59 2.23
C ILE A 118 -22.60 -10.05 2.57
N ALA A 119 -23.56 -10.90 2.95
CA ALA A 119 -24.90 -10.46 3.34
C ALA A 119 -24.87 -9.53 4.56
N ILE A 120 -24.04 -9.84 5.56
CA ILE A 120 -23.82 -8.94 6.71
C ILE A 120 -23.24 -7.61 6.24
N GLN A 121 -22.26 -7.64 5.34
CA GLN A 121 -21.63 -6.42 4.82
C GLN A 121 -22.58 -5.56 3.98
N GLN A 122 -23.58 -6.15 3.31
CA GLN A 122 -24.60 -5.40 2.56
C GLN A 122 -25.55 -4.60 3.47
N ALA A 123 -25.64 -4.95 4.76
CA ALA A 123 -26.40 -4.20 5.75
C ALA A 123 -25.62 -3.01 6.35
N ASP A 124 -24.41 -2.73 5.84
CA ASP A 124 -23.58 -1.62 6.29
C ASP A 124 -24.22 -0.27 5.94
N PRO A 125 -24.52 0.60 6.93
CA PRO A 125 -25.08 1.92 6.68
C PRO A 125 -24.16 2.83 5.86
N SER A 126 -22.84 2.55 5.80
CA SER A 126 -21.94 3.26 4.89
C SER A 126 -22.29 3.04 3.41
N LEU A 127 -22.99 1.97 3.04
CA LEU A 127 -23.39 1.68 1.66
C LEU A 127 -24.68 2.40 1.24
N ALA A 128 -25.30 3.17 2.14
CA ALA A 128 -26.45 3.99 1.82
C ALA A 128 -26.15 5.00 0.69
N ASP A 129 -27.23 5.55 0.11
CA ASP A 129 -27.19 6.63 -0.88
C ASP A 129 -26.42 6.30 -2.18
N GLY A 130 -26.32 5.02 -2.53
CA GLY A 130 -25.63 4.57 -3.74
C GLY A 130 -24.11 4.58 -3.63
N SER A 131 -23.57 4.64 -2.40
CA SER A 131 -22.13 4.56 -2.15
C SER A 131 -21.59 3.14 -2.42
N ARG A 132 -20.56 3.04 -3.25
CA ARG A 132 -19.82 1.79 -3.49
C ARG A 132 -18.56 1.77 -2.65
N LEU A 133 -18.36 0.73 -1.86
CA LEU A 133 -17.10 0.46 -1.16
C LEU A 133 -16.04 -0.02 -2.17
N VAL A 134 -14.90 0.68 -2.23
CA VAL A 134 -13.77 0.37 -3.13
C VAL A 134 -12.49 0.03 -2.39
N TYR A 135 -12.43 0.31 -1.08
CA TYR A 135 -11.31 -0.04 -0.21
C TYR A 135 -11.81 -0.34 1.18
N ASP A 136 -11.35 -1.43 1.77
CA ASP A 136 -11.60 -1.79 3.17
C ASP A 136 -10.40 -2.56 3.73
N ARG A 137 -9.55 -1.89 4.50
CA ARG A 137 -8.32 -2.47 5.07
C ARG A 137 -8.01 -1.87 6.43
N GLU A 138 -7.27 -2.61 7.22
CA GLU A 138 -6.59 -2.06 8.40
C GLU A 138 -5.28 -1.40 7.96
N VAL A 139 -5.10 -0.15 8.37
CA VAL A 139 -3.91 0.66 8.09
C VAL A 139 -3.28 1.04 9.43
N PRO A 140 -1.97 0.80 9.61
CA PRO A 140 -1.28 1.27 10.81
C PRO A 140 -1.20 2.80 10.77
N CYS A 141 -1.82 3.46 11.75
CA CYS A 141 -1.85 4.92 11.85
C CYS A 141 -1.25 5.38 13.18
N GLU A 142 -0.43 6.42 13.14
CA GLU A 142 0.00 7.12 14.35
C GLU A 142 -1.09 8.10 14.80
N LEU A 143 -1.73 7.81 15.93
CA LEU A 143 -2.73 8.68 16.51
C LEU A 143 -2.05 9.74 17.37
N ARG A 144 -2.20 11.01 17.01
CA ARG A 144 -1.58 12.15 17.71
C ARG A 144 -2.66 13.13 18.15
N ALA A 145 -2.65 13.54 19.41
CA ALA A 145 -3.48 14.64 19.85
C ALA A 145 -2.77 15.97 19.52
N MET A 146 -3.48 16.91 18.92
CA MET A 146 -3.05 18.30 18.87
C MET A 146 -3.54 19.01 20.13
N ARG A 147 -2.61 19.57 20.90
CA ARG A 147 -2.94 20.47 22.02
C ARG A 147 -2.19 21.78 21.82
N GLY A 148 -2.91 22.90 21.73
CA GLY A 148 -2.31 24.23 21.57
C GLY A 148 -1.40 24.36 20.34
N GLY A 149 -1.71 23.67 19.23
CA GLY A 149 -0.96 23.72 17.98
C GLY A 149 0.32 22.86 17.94
N GLN A 150 0.60 22.07 18.98
CA GLN A 150 1.69 21.10 19.00
C GLN A 150 1.13 19.67 19.02
N SER A 151 1.73 18.79 18.22
CA SER A 151 1.40 17.36 18.17
C SER A 151 2.13 16.61 19.28
N SER A 152 1.42 15.75 20.02
CA SER A 152 2.03 14.86 20.99
C SER A 152 2.77 13.70 20.31
N ALA A 153 3.62 13.00 21.07
CA ALA A 153 4.04 11.65 20.70
C ALA A 153 2.78 10.78 20.51
N GLY A 154 2.66 10.13 19.36
CA GLY A 154 1.48 9.34 19.00
C GLY A 154 1.61 7.86 19.35
N SER A 155 0.47 7.18 19.50
CA SER A 155 0.40 5.72 19.55
C SER A 155 0.24 5.17 18.13
N LEU A 156 0.95 4.10 17.79
CA LEU A 156 0.69 3.37 16.54
C LEU A 156 -0.47 2.42 16.76
N GLU A 157 -1.58 2.64 16.06
CA GLU A 157 -2.80 1.84 16.19
C GLU A 157 -3.30 1.35 14.82
N PRO A 158 -3.80 0.10 14.73
CA PRO A 158 -4.43 -0.38 13.51
C PRO A 158 -5.81 0.27 13.36
N MET A 159 -5.95 1.15 12.36
CA MET A 159 -7.20 1.81 12.05
C MET A 159 -7.89 1.11 10.87
N LYS A 160 -9.18 0.88 10.98
CA LYS A 160 -10.00 0.37 9.88
C LYS A 160 -10.38 1.52 8.95
N VAL A 161 -9.84 1.49 7.74
CA VAL A 161 -10.05 2.52 6.71
C VAL A 161 -10.97 1.96 5.62
N LYS A 162 -12.11 2.61 5.44
CA LYS A 162 -13.01 2.39 4.31
C LYS A 162 -12.92 3.55 3.35
N VAL A 163 -12.87 3.27 2.04
CA VAL A 163 -13.02 4.28 0.99
C VAL A 163 -14.24 3.91 0.16
N LEU A 164 -15.16 4.85 0.06
CA LEU A 164 -16.41 4.75 -0.66
C LEU A 164 -16.46 5.81 -1.76
N THR A 165 -17.14 5.47 -2.85
CA THR A 165 -17.29 6.35 -4.01
C THR A 165 -18.75 6.40 -4.44
N THR A 166 -19.20 7.56 -4.89
CA THR A 166 -20.46 7.71 -5.63
C THR A 166 -20.16 8.18 -7.06
N GLY A 167 -21.08 7.91 -7.99
CA GLY A 167 -20.90 8.19 -9.42
C GLY A 167 -20.40 6.98 -10.21
N GLU A 168 -20.08 7.21 -11.48
CA GLU A 168 -19.60 6.17 -12.39
C GLU A 168 -18.06 6.06 -12.35
N GLU A 169 -17.50 4.92 -12.77
CA GLU A 169 -16.03 4.69 -12.73
C GLU A 169 -15.23 5.75 -13.52
N ARG A 170 -15.84 6.37 -14.55
CA ARG A 170 -15.21 7.43 -15.35
C ARG A 170 -15.59 8.83 -14.90
N ASN A 171 -16.56 8.96 -14.00
CA ASN A 171 -17.10 10.21 -13.52
C ASN A 171 -17.39 10.11 -12.03
N LEU A 172 -16.32 10.20 -11.24
CA LEU A 172 -16.37 10.14 -9.78
C LEU A 172 -17.10 11.39 -9.26
N ALA A 173 -18.24 11.22 -8.60
CA ALA A 173 -19.01 12.34 -8.07
C ALA A 173 -18.55 12.73 -6.66
N SER A 174 -18.30 11.73 -5.81
CA SER A 174 -17.74 11.95 -4.48
C SER A 174 -16.88 10.78 -4.02
N LEU A 175 -15.87 11.11 -3.24
CA LEU A 175 -15.02 10.21 -2.49
C LEU A 175 -15.30 10.41 -1.00
N ARG A 176 -15.59 9.35 -0.28
CA ARG A 176 -15.74 9.37 1.18
C ARG A 176 -14.75 8.40 1.79
N VAL A 177 -13.91 8.89 2.69
CA VAL A 177 -13.01 8.07 3.50
C VAL A 177 -13.54 8.04 4.92
N GLU A 178 -13.67 6.85 5.48
CA GLU A 178 -14.11 6.62 6.86
C GLU A 178 -12.99 5.92 7.62
N VAL A 179 -12.70 6.42 8.81
CA VAL A 179 -11.70 5.86 9.72
C VAL A 179 -12.37 5.49 11.03
N THR A 180 -12.23 4.23 11.41
CA THR A 180 -12.76 3.67 12.66
C THR A 180 -11.68 2.88 13.37
N THR A 181 -11.82 2.70 14.69
CA THR A 181 -10.95 1.80 15.47
C THR A 181 -11.78 0.75 16.20
N GLU A 182 -11.15 -0.38 16.53
CA GLU A 182 -11.73 -1.40 17.41
C GLU A 182 -11.58 -1.06 18.89
N SER A 183 -10.61 -0.21 19.25
CA SER A 183 -10.37 0.20 20.65
C SER A 183 -11.49 1.11 21.20
N ASP A 184 -12.12 1.89 20.33
CA ASP A 184 -13.26 2.74 20.64
C ASP A 184 -14.34 2.61 19.57
N ILE A 185 -15.50 2.06 19.95
CA ILE A 185 -16.62 1.83 19.03
C ILE A 185 -17.26 3.14 18.55
N PHE A 186 -17.12 4.23 19.31
CA PHE A 186 -17.67 5.55 18.97
C PHE A 186 -16.73 6.37 18.10
N PHE A 187 -15.48 5.92 17.93
CA PHE A 187 -14.52 6.57 17.07
C PHE A 187 -14.90 6.36 15.60
N HIS A 188 -15.42 7.43 14.98
CA HIS A 188 -15.78 7.45 13.58
C HIS A 188 -15.50 8.83 12.99
N TYR A 189 -14.47 8.89 12.15
CA TYR A 189 -14.06 10.11 11.45
C TYR A 189 -14.28 9.94 9.95
N THR A 190 -14.76 10.99 9.32
CA THR A 190 -15.05 11.00 7.88
C THR A 190 -14.38 12.16 7.17
N CYS A 191 -13.88 11.90 5.96
CA CYS A 191 -13.43 12.90 5.00
C CYS A 191 -14.27 12.72 3.73
N ILE A 192 -14.98 13.75 3.29
CA ILE A 192 -15.80 13.72 2.07
C ILE A 192 -15.24 14.74 1.10
N ILE A 193 -14.89 14.29 -0.11
CA ILE A 193 -14.29 15.08 -1.17
C ILE A 193 -15.15 14.91 -2.42
N ASN A 194 -15.72 16.00 -2.91
CA ASN A 194 -16.36 16.10 -4.23
C ASN A 194 -15.46 16.89 -5.19
N ASP A 195 -15.89 17.12 -6.43
CA ASP A 195 -15.12 17.90 -7.42
C ASP A 195 -14.62 19.25 -6.87
N GLN A 196 -15.52 20.02 -6.24
CA GLN A 196 -15.17 21.34 -5.69
C GLN A 196 -14.19 21.24 -4.51
N GLY A 197 -14.38 20.25 -3.64
CA GLY A 197 -13.47 19.96 -2.53
C GLY A 197 -12.10 19.52 -3.03
N PHE A 198 -12.05 18.75 -4.11
CA PHE A 198 -10.80 18.31 -4.73
C PHE A 198 -10.04 19.48 -5.37
N LEU A 199 -10.73 20.41 -6.04
CA LEU A 199 -10.08 21.60 -6.60
C LEU A 199 -9.35 22.41 -5.53
N ARG A 200 -9.99 22.61 -4.37
CA ARG A 200 -9.35 23.27 -3.21
C ARG A 200 -8.17 22.45 -2.68
N LEU A 201 -8.36 21.15 -2.48
CA LEU A 201 -7.30 20.25 -2.02
C LEU A 201 -6.08 20.28 -2.96
N ARG A 202 -6.34 20.32 -4.28
CA ARG A 202 -5.34 20.39 -5.33
C ARG A 202 -4.56 21.69 -5.28
N GLU A 203 -5.26 22.82 -5.13
CA GLU A 203 -4.64 24.14 -5.02
C GLU A 203 -3.82 24.27 -3.73
N ASP A 204 -4.39 23.88 -2.59
CA ASP A 204 -3.77 24.01 -1.26
C ASP A 204 -2.51 23.15 -1.12
N GLN A 205 -2.47 21.98 -1.78
CA GLN A 205 -1.39 21.01 -1.63
C GLN A 205 -0.60 20.75 -2.91
N ASN A 206 -0.81 21.58 -3.94
CA ASN A 206 -0.13 21.49 -5.23
C ASN A 206 -0.21 20.09 -5.88
N LEU A 207 -1.39 19.46 -5.85
CA LEU A 207 -1.59 18.16 -6.48
C LEU A 207 -1.58 18.31 -8.01
N VAL A 208 -1.00 17.33 -8.71
CA VAL A 208 -0.86 17.36 -10.17
C VAL A 208 -1.91 16.50 -10.88
N CYS A 209 -2.51 15.55 -10.16
CA CYS A 209 -3.50 14.63 -10.73
C CYS A 209 -4.90 15.27 -10.83
N GLU A 210 -5.74 14.71 -11.70
CA GLU A 210 -7.16 15.02 -11.77
C GLU A 210 -7.98 14.22 -10.74
N PHE A 211 -9.24 14.63 -10.49
CA PHE A 211 -10.07 13.97 -9.47
C PHE A 211 -10.33 12.50 -9.76
N SER A 212 -10.50 12.14 -11.05
CA SER A 212 -10.68 10.76 -11.50
C SER A 212 -9.45 9.86 -11.21
N GLU A 213 -8.25 10.43 -11.16
CA GLU A 213 -7.01 9.73 -10.86
C GLU A 213 -6.67 9.75 -9.36
N PHE A 214 -7.23 10.71 -8.63
CA PHE A 214 -6.94 10.92 -7.23
C PHE A 214 -7.31 9.72 -6.36
N LEU A 215 -8.45 9.07 -6.63
CA LEU A 215 -8.85 7.84 -5.92
C LEU A 215 -7.73 6.80 -5.96
N MET A 216 -7.23 6.47 -7.15
CA MET A 216 -6.19 5.44 -7.30
C MET A 216 -4.88 5.85 -6.63
N THR A 217 -4.55 7.14 -6.63
CA THR A 217 -3.40 7.69 -5.92
C THR A 217 -3.56 7.52 -4.41
N LEU A 218 -4.73 7.85 -3.86
CA LEU A 218 -5.03 7.70 -2.45
C LEU A 218 -4.96 6.23 -1.99
N LEU A 219 -5.57 5.31 -2.75
CA LEU A 219 -5.51 3.87 -2.42
C LEU A 219 -4.07 3.34 -2.42
N LYS A 220 -3.23 3.82 -3.34
CA LYS A 220 -1.80 3.48 -3.36
C LYS A 220 -1.09 3.98 -2.11
N MET A 221 -1.39 5.19 -1.63
CA MET A 221 -0.77 5.74 -0.41
C MET A 221 -1.13 4.90 0.82
N PHE A 222 -2.40 4.55 1.03
CA PHE A 222 -2.80 3.65 2.12
C PHE A 222 -2.08 2.30 2.05
N ASN A 223 -2.00 1.70 0.85
CA ASN A 223 -1.29 0.44 0.67
C ASN A 223 0.22 0.52 0.92
N ARG A 224 0.85 1.68 0.69
CA ARG A 224 2.26 1.90 1.03
C ARG A 224 2.46 1.97 2.54
N CYS A 225 1.56 2.62 3.28
CA CYS A 225 1.59 2.64 4.74
C CYS A 225 1.49 1.25 5.35
N ILE A 226 0.71 0.35 4.73
CA ILE A 226 0.62 -1.06 5.16
C ILE A 226 1.92 -1.82 4.86
N ARG A 227 2.47 -1.67 3.66
CA ARG A 227 3.61 -2.46 3.19
C ARG A 227 4.95 -2.04 3.79
N GLU A 228 5.10 -0.74 4.04
CA GLU A 228 6.36 -0.12 4.44
C GLU A 228 6.14 0.92 5.56
N PRO A 229 5.61 0.52 6.74
CA PRO A 229 5.18 1.45 7.80
C PRO A 229 6.31 2.31 8.40
N GLY A 230 7.58 1.91 8.24
CA GLY A 230 8.72 2.73 8.65
C GLY A 230 9.11 3.83 7.66
N ARG A 231 8.67 3.70 6.40
CA ARG A 231 8.93 4.66 5.32
C ARG A 231 7.71 5.50 4.99
N PHE A 232 6.53 4.92 4.94
CA PHE A 232 5.26 5.62 4.71
C PHE A 232 4.40 5.53 5.97
N ILE A 233 4.20 6.67 6.60
CA ILE A 233 3.48 6.77 7.86
C ILE A 233 2.16 7.47 7.58
N ALA A 234 1.06 6.90 8.06
CA ALA A 234 -0.22 7.61 8.15
C ALA A 234 -0.34 8.16 9.57
N ALA A 235 -0.40 9.48 9.75
CA ALA A 235 -0.56 10.11 11.05
C ALA A 235 -1.93 10.79 11.13
N LEU A 236 -2.77 10.41 12.08
CA LEU A 236 -4.06 11.03 12.32
C LEU A 236 -3.94 12.01 13.48
N LEU A 237 -3.95 13.30 13.17
CA LEU A 237 -3.85 14.39 14.13
C LEU A 237 -5.26 14.82 14.54
N LEU A 238 -5.63 14.55 15.78
CA LEU A 238 -6.93 14.90 16.35
C LEU A 238 -6.89 16.32 16.91
N GLY A 239 -7.78 17.19 16.45
CA GLY A 239 -8.01 18.52 16.99
C GLY A 239 -9.07 18.53 18.10
N ASP A 240 -9.15 19.64 18.84
CA ASP A 240 -10.05 19.78 19.99
C ASP A 240 -11.54 19.91 19.59
N ASP A 241 -11.82 20.44 18.39
CA ASP A 241 -13.19 20.72 17.91
C ASP A 241 -13.81 19.55 17.12
N GLY A 242 -13.28 18.34 17.29
CA GLY A 242 -13.65 17.17 16.50
C GLY A 242 -13.21 17.25 15.03
N THR A 243 -12.34 18.20 14.68
CA THR A 243 -11.59 18.18 13.43
C THR A 243 -10.42 17.22 13.57
N ALA A 244 -9.98 16.64 12.45
CA ALA A 244 -8.75 15.86 12.43
C ALA A 244 -8.08 16.01 11.07
N ASN A 245 -6.77 15.81 11.01
CA ASN A 245 -6.03 15.76 9.75
C ASN A 245 -5.33 14.41 9.63
N LEU A 246 -5.55 13.70 8.54
CA LEU A 246 -4.78 12.51 8.21
C LEU A 246 -3.63 12.92 7.29
N GLU A 247 -2.41 12.88 7.82
CA GLU A 247 -1.19 13.20 7.11
C GLU A 247 -0.47 11.93 6.65
N PHE A 248 -0.22 11.83 5.35
CA PHE A 248 0.71 10.86 4.79
C PHE A 248 2.12 11.44 4.86
N VAL A 249 2.99 10.82 5.62
CA VAL A 249 4.36 11.26 5.83
C VAL A 249 5.33 10.25 5.22
N GLU A 250 6.23 10.71 4.36
CA GLU A 250 7.35 9.90 3.88
C GLU A 250 8.58 10.18 4.74
N ASN A 251 9.16 9.11 5.28
CA ASN A 251 10.42 9.12 6.00
C ASN A 251 11.56 8.90 5.02
N LEU A 252 12.35 9.95 4.78
CA LEU A 252 13.55 9.93 3.96
C LEU A 252 14.81 9.59 4.75
N GLU A 253 14.68 9.03 5.97
CA GLU A 253 15.73 8.70 6.95
C GLU A 253 16.38 9.92 7.62
N TYR A 254 16.63 11.00 6.88
CA TYR A 254 17.18 12.26 7.40
C TYR A 254 16.12 13.36 7.56
N LYS A 255 14.91 13.14 7.04
CA LYS A 255 13.81 14.11 7.09
C LYS A 255 12.47 13.41 6.92
N LEU A 256 11.47 13.83 7.71
CA LEU A 256 10.07 13.49 7.49
C LEU A 256 9.44 14.56 6.58
N VAL A 257 8.76 14.13 5.52
CA VAL A 257 8.09 15.00 4.56
C VAL A 257 6.62 14.67 4.52
N SER A 258 5.76 15.65 4.81
CA SER A 258 4.32 15.51 4.61
C SER A 258 4.03 15.55 3.10
N VAL A 259 3.39 14.49 2.60
CA VAL A 259 3.12 14.26 1.18
C VAL A 259 1.68 14.63 0.82
N LEU A 260 0.73 14.35 1.70
CA LEU A 260 -0.69 14.63 1.50
C LEU A 260 -1.37 14.73 2.86
N VAL A 261 -2.28 15.69 2.99
CA VAL A 261 -3.10 15.92 4.18
C VAL A 261 -4.56 15.82 3.79
N LEU A 262 -5.33 15.00 4.47
CA LEU A 262 -6.77 14.91 4.28
C LEU A 262 -7.50 15.49 5.49
N PRO A 263 -8.43 16.44 5.30
CA PRO A 263 -9.22 17.00 6.39
C PRO A 263 -10.34 16.01 6.77
N PHE A 264 -10.29 15.53 7.99
CA PHE A 264 -11.29 14.68 8.61
C PHE A 264 -12.13 15.46 9.62
N ARG A 265 -13.33 14.96 9.88
CA ARG A 265 -14.19 15.43 10.95
C ARG A 265 -14.87 14.27 11.63
N ALA A 266 -15.01 14.37 12.94
CA ALA A 266 -15.83 13.46 13.74
C ALA A 266 -17.25 13.46 13.17
N SER A 267 -17.80 12.27 12.96
CA SER A 267 -19.16 12.14 12.45
C SER A 267 -20.20 12.56 13.49
N PRO A 268 -21.38 13.02 13.04
CA PRO A 268 -22.46 13.39 13.95
C PRO A 268 -22.95 12.17 14.76
N PRO A 269 -23.50 12.39 15.97
CA PRO A 269 -23.83 11.31 16.91
C PRO A 269 -24.87 10.33 16.37
N GLU A 270 -25.74 10.75 15.46
CA GLU A 270 -26.71 9.90 14.77
C GLU A 270 -26.01 8.84 13.92
N VAL A 271 -25.03 9.27 13.10
CA VAL A 271 -24.22 8.40 12.25
C VAL A 271 -23.36 7.48 13.10
N VAL A 272 -22.74 8.01 14.16
CA VAL A 272 -21.93 7.20 15.10
C VAL A 272 -22.77 6.10 15.73
N ARG A 273 -24.01 6.40 16.15
CA ARG A 273 -24.91 5.42 16.78
C ARG A 273 -25.28 4.31 15.80
N GLU A 274 -25.65 4.66 14.57
CA GLU A 274 -26.01 3.71 13.53
C GLU A 274 -24.82 2.81 13.17
N GLN A 275 -23.64 3.39 12.98
CA GLN A 275 -22.40 2.67 12.72
C GLN A 275 -22.00 1.76 13.88
N ALA A 276 -22.07 2.25 15.13
CA ALA A 276 -21.77 1.44 16.31
C ALA A 276 -22.73 0.26 16.45
N GLN A 277 -24.03 0.48 16.23
CA GLN A 277 -25.05 -0.57 16.25
C GLN A 277 -24.81 -1.61 15.16
N TYR A 278 -24.52 -1.17 13.93
CA TYR A 278 -24.19 -2.06 12.82
C TYR A 278 -22.92 -2.88 13.14
N ARG A 279 -21.82 -2.23 13.52
CA ARG A 279 -20.54 -2.91 13.81
C ARG A 279 -20.70 -3.96 14.91
N TYR A 280 -21.41 -3.62 15.99
CA TYR A 280 -21.72 -4.57 17.06
C TYR A 280 -22.53 -5.76 16.54
N SER A 281 -23.60 -5.49 15.80
CA SER A 281 -24.50 -6.53 15.27
C SER A 281 -23.80 -7.43 14.26
N ALA A 282 -22.96 -6.85 13.39
CA ALA A 282 -22.18 -7.55 12.39
C ALA A 282 -21.13 -8.47 13.03
N ILE A 283 -20.39 -7.98 14.03
CA ILE A 283 -19.41 -8.80 14.77
C ILE A 283 -20.12 -9.95 15.49
N ARG A 284 -21.25 -9.68 16.15
CA ARG A 284 -22.05 -10.71 16.82
C ARG A 284 -22.53 -11.78 15.85
N ALA A 285 -23.12 -11.38 14.72
CA ALA A 285 -23.59 -12.32 13.70
C ALA A 285 -22.44 -13.16 13.12
N ARG A 286 -21.28 -12.55 12.84
CA ARG A 286 -20.07 -13.28 12.38
C ARG A 286 -19.58 -14.28 13.42
N LEU A 287 -19.56 -13.90 14.70
CA LEU A 287 -19.16 -14.78 15.79
C LEU A 287 -20.11 -15.98 15.93
N ASP A 288 -21.42 -15.75 15.83
CA ASP A 288 -22.43 -16.82 15.90
C ASP A 288 -22.23 -17.82 14.74
N LEU A 289 -22.07 -17.34 13.51
CA LEU A 289 -21.80 -18.16 12.33
C LEU A 289 -20.53 -19.00 12.49
N VAL A 290 -19.40 -18.36 12.86
CA VAL A 290 -18.12 -19.08 13.03
C VAL A 290 -18.23 -20.11 14.16
N THR A 291 -18.88 -19.76 15.27
CA THR A 291 -19.06 -20.67 16.41
C THR A 291 -19.91 -21.89 16.04
N GLU A 292 -20.97 -21.69 15.26
CA GLU A 292 -21.77 -22.81 14.74
C GLU A 292 -20.94 -23.74 13.86
N GLN A 293 -20.09 -23.19 12.99
CA GLN A 293 -19.25 -24.00 12.12
C GLN A 293 -18.16 -24.74 12.91
N ILE A 294 -17.56 -24.11 13.92
CA ILE A 294 -16.62 -24.79 14.82
C ILE A 294 -17.32 -25.95 15.53
N LYS A 295 -18.53 -25.75 16.06
CA LYS A 295 -19.31 -26.83 16.71
C LYS A 295 -19.62 -27.98 15.75
N ARG A 296 -19.97 -27.69 14.50
CA ARG A 296 -20.21 -28.71 13.47
C ARG A 296 -18.93 -29.47 13.08
N ALA A 297 -17.78 -28.77 13.06
CA ALA A 297 -16.48 -29.34 12.70
C ALA A 297 -15.79 -30.09 13.84
N SER A 298 -16.13 -29.82 15.11
CA SER A 298 -15.66 -30.55 16.28
C SER A 298 -16.74 -31.53 16.77
N PRO A 299 -16.91 -32.72 16.14
CA PRO A 299 -17.71 -33.76 16.77
C PRO A 299 -17.02 -34.12 18.10
N ALA A 300 -17.78 -34.06 19.19
CA ALA A 300 -17.30 -34.42 20.52
C ALA A 300 -16.49 -35.73 20.43
N ARG A 301 -15.20 -35.70 20.82
CA ARG A 301 -14.42 -36.92 21.06
C ARG A 301 -15.16 -37.71 22.13
N ARG A 302 -15.91 -38.73 21.71
CA ARG A 302 -16.41 -39.79 22.58
C ARG A 302 -15.30 -40.78 22.85
#